data_AF-A0A9D9L9Y2-F1
#
_entry.id   AF-A0A9D9L9Y2-F1
#
_cell.length_a   1.000
_cell.length_b   1.000
_cell.length_c   1.000
_cell.angle_alpha   90.00
_cell.angle_beta   90.00
_cell.angle_gamma   90.00
#
_symmetry.space_group_name_H-M   'P 1'
#
loop_
_entity.id
_entity.type
_entity.pdbx_description
1 polymer ?
#
loop_
_entity_poly.entity_id
_entity_poly.type
_entity_poly.pdbx_seq_one_letter_code
_entity_poly.pdbx_strand_id
1 'polypeptide(L)'
;MSLTRLLLIALILAQAAALAAAKRVVSLSPAMTELVCQLGAKDSLVGRSTACDYPPDITALPTAGDFASPDMERILALHADLVLSNDLVKPQVAHALRQHGVEVFNFQVNSLDDYSECVRRLGTLLGCESQATQELQRVADCAAFPPTGRKVLLVIWENPLIIAGENTFPTALLRHAGFDTPDLNGNTGYFTPATEWLRAQKLDAIVTLLPQTSLTDLTCPVLAFPAPDLLQRPGPRWTEGVRLLHEILASQPSQAEPPPPPVNLTSLRLWRLAAAFA
;
A
#
# COMPACT_ATOMS: atom_id res chain seq x y z
N MET A 1 45.84 -2.69 -30.46
CA MET A 1 45.80 -2.68 -28.98
C MET A 1 46.71 -3.79 -28.47
N SER A 2 47.69 -3.54 -27.59
CA SER A 2 48.56 -4.61 -27.08
C SER A 2 47.79 -5.54 -26.13
N LEU A 3 48.16 -6.82 -26.09
CA LEU A 3 47.59 -7.83 -25.21
C LEU A 3 47.60 -7.38 -23.73
N THR A 4 48.64 -6.64 -23.33
CA THR A 4 48.79 -6.03 -22.01
C THR A 4 47.69 -5.01 -21.68
N ARG A 5 47.26 -4.19 -22.65
CA ARG A 5 46.15 -3.23 -22.46
C ARG A 5 44.81 -3.94 -22.31
N LEU A 6 44.59 -5.03 -23.03
CA LEU A 6 43.37 -5.84 -22.90
C LEU A 6 43.29 -6.53 -21.53
N LEU A 7 44.40 -7.08 -21.04
CA LEU A 7 44.47 -7.70 -19.71
C LEU A 7 44.25 -6.69 -18.57
N LEU A 8 44.81 -5.48 -18.69
CA LEU A 8 44.58 -4.40 -17.72
C LEU A 8 43.12 -3.95 -17.70
N ILE A 9 42.47 -3.79 -18.87
CA ILE A 9 41.06 -3.43 -18.95
C ILE A 9 40.18 -4.52 -18.34
N ALA A 10 40.44 -5.79 -18.65
CA ALA A 10 39.69 -6.91 -18.09
C ALA A 10 39.83 -7.00 -16.56
N LEU A 11 41.02 -6.74 -16.02
CA LEU A 11 41.27 -6.74 -14.57
C LEU A 11 40.55 -5.58 -13.87
N ILE A 12 40.56 -4.38 -14.46
CA ILE A 12 39.85 -3.20 -13.94
C ILE A 12 38.33 -3.44 -13.97
N LEU A 13 37.80 -4.03 -15.06
CA LEU A 13 36.39 -4.38 -15.16
C LEU A 13 35.98 -5.47 -14.16
N ALA A 14 36.83 -6.49 -13.94
CA ALA A 14 36.58 -7.52 -12.94
C ALA A 14 36.64 -6.98 -11.51
N GLN A 15 37.56 -6.06 -11.20
CA GLN A 15 37.60 -5.39 -9.90
C GLN A 15 36.40 -4.45 -9.69
N ALA A 16 36.00 -3.69 -10.72
CA ALA A 16 34.81 -2.85 -10.65
C ALA A 16 33.53 -3.67 -10.46
N ALA A 17 33.40 -4.82 -11.13
CA ALA A 17 32.30 -5.75 -10.94
C ALA A 17 32.31 -6.40 -9.54
N ALA A 18 33.48 -6.69 -8.98
CA ALA A 18 33.63 -7.22 -7.62
C ALA A 18 33.35 -6.17 -6.53
N LEU A 19 33.64 -4.89 -6.78
CA LEU A 19 33.26 -3.75 -5.94
C LEU A 19 31.76 -3.43 -6.00
N ALA A 20 31.06 -3.90 -7.03
CA ALA A 20 29.62 -3.76 -7.22
C ALA A 20 28.83 -5.00 -6.75
N ALA A 21 29.36 -5.77 -5.79
CA ALA A 21 28.62 -6.88 -5.19
C ALA A 21 27.29 -6.36 -4.62
N ALA A 22 26.18 -7.04 -4.96
CA ALA A 22 24.85 -6.67 -4.50
C ALA A 22 24.81 -6.63 -2.97
N LYS A 23 24.22 -5.57 -2.40
CA LYS A 23 24.04 -5.43 -0.94
C LYS A 23 23.35 -6.67 -0.38
N ARG A 24 23.76 -7.14 0.79
CA ARG A 24 23.04 -8.17 1.55
C ARG A 24 21.95 -7.51 2.37
N VAL A 25 20.70 -7.72 1.98
CA VAL A 25 19.54 -7.02 2.53
C VAL A 25 18.77 -7.93 3.47
N VAL A 26 18.52 -7.46 4.69
CA VAL A 26 17.50 -8.04 5.57
C VAL A 26 16.28 -7.14 5.56
N SER A 27 15.11 -7.69 5.24
CA SER A 27 13.87 -6.93 5.22
C SER A 27 12.97 -7.24 6.42
N LEU A 28 12.76 -6.26 7.27
CA LEU A 28 11.84 -6.33 8.41
C LEU A 28 10.44 -5.78 8.07
N SER A 29 10.22 -5.37 6.82
CA SER A 29 8.98 -4.75 6.35
C SER A 29 8.37 -5.54 5.20
N PRO A 30 7.12 -6.03 5.31
CA PRO A 30 6.46 -6.76 4.23
C PRO A 30 6.39 -5.93 2.93
N ALA A 31 5.92 -4.69 3.02
CA ALA A 31 5.82 -3.79 1.86
C ALA A 31 7.16 -3.54 1.17
N MET A 32 8.24 -3.39 1.95
CA MET A 32 9.58 -3.20 1.37
C MET A 32 10.13 -4.49 0.76
N THR A 33 9.81 -5.66 1.34
CA THR A 33 10.16 -6.96 0.75
C THR A 33 9.54 -7.13 -0.63
N GLU A 34 8.25 -6.80 -0.73
CA GLU A 34 7.52 -6.83 -2.00
C GLU A 34 8.14 -5.86 -3.01
N LEU A 35 8.49 -4.65 -2.57
CA LEU A 35 9.12 -3.65 -3.43
C LEU A 35 10.53 -4.07 -3.89
N VAL A 36 11.37 -4.65 -3.03
CA VAL A 36 12.68 -5.20 -3.43
C VAL A 36 12.51 -6.23 -4.54
N CYS A 37 11.51 -7.11 -4.42
CA CYS A 37 11.21 -8.11 -5.44
C CYS A 37 10.72 -7.46 -6.73
N GLN A 38 9.83 -6.47 -6.64
CA GLN A 38 9.33 -5.71 -7.78
C GLN A 38 10.44 -4.96 -8.53
N LEU A 39 11.46 -4.48 -7.81
CA LEU A 39 12.64 -3.83 -8.38
C LEU A 39 13.67 -4.81 -8.97
N GLY A 40 13.38 -6.12 -8.97
CA GLY A 40 14.28 -7.15 -9.49
C GLY A 40 15.49 -7.44 -8.59
N ALA A 41 15.50 -6.94 -7.36
CA ALA A 41 16.61 -7.09 -6.41
C ALA A 41 16.38 -8.23 -5.41
N LYS A 42 15.52 -9.21 -5.73
CA LYS A 42 15.21 -10.33 -4.82
C LYS A 42 16.45 -11.07 -4.33
N ASP A 43 17.44 -11.27 -5.20
CA ASP A 43 18.68 -12.00 -4.87
C ASP A 43 19.55 -11.28 -3.82
N SER A 44 19.28 -9.99 -3.57
CA SER A 44 19.90 -9.23 -2.48
C SER A 44 19.36 -9.62 -1.10
N LEU A 45 18.15 -10.20 -1.03
CA LEU A 45 17.51 -10.55 0.24
C LEU A 45 18.15 -11.79 0.86
N VAL A 46 18.74 -11.61 2.04
CA VAL A 46 19.39 -12.68 2.82
C VAL A 46 18.61 -13.04 4.09
N GLY A 47 17.61 -12.25 4.44
CA GLY A 47 16.73 -12.54 5.57
C GLY A 47 15.48 -11.66 5.59
N ARG A 48 14.50 -12.09 6.39
CA ARG A 48 13.18 -11.47 6.44
C ARG A 48 12.60 -11.46 7.86
N SER A 49 11.64 -10.60 8.16
CA SER A 49 10.77 -10.81 9.34
C SER A 49 9.74 -11.91 9.06
N THR A 50 9.11 -12.41 10.13
CA THR A 50 8.03 -13.42 10.03
C THR A 50 6.82 -12.95 9.20
N ALA A 51 6.55 -11.63 9.18
CA ALA A 51 5.43 -11.05 8.44
C ALA A 51 5.71 -10.82 6.95
N CYS A 52 6.98 -10.85 6.52
CA CYS A 52 7.31 -10.81 5.11
C CYS A 52 7.02 -12.18 4.53
N ASP A 53 6.00 -12.30 3.68
CA ASP A 53 5.47 -13.58 3.17
C ASP A 53 5.20 -13.58 1.66
N TYR A 54 5.49 -12.47 0.97
CA TYR A 54 5.24 -12.30 -0.46
C TYR A 54 6.44 -11.69 -1.21
N PRO A 55 6.76 -12.15 -2.44
CA PRO A 55 6.17 -13.30 -3.14
C PRO A 55 6.43 -14.63 -2.41
N PRO A 56 5.64 -15.71 -2.63
CA PRO A 56 5.66 -16.90 -1.75
C PRO A 56 7.04 -17.55 -1.55
N ASP A 57 7.93 -17.43 -2.53
CA ASP A 57 9.29 -17.99 -2.49
C ASP A 57 10.21 -17.28 -1.49
N ILE A 58 9.94 -16.04 -1.11
CA ILE A 58 10.70 -15.34 -0.07
C ILE A 58 10.58 -16.03 1.29
N THR A 59 9.56 -16.87 1.50
CA THR A 59 9.35 -17.56 2.78
C THR A 59 10.46 -18.56 3.10
N ALA A 60 11.24 -18.98 2.09
CA ALA A 60 12.41 -19.82 2.24
C ALA A 60 13.63 -19.09 2.85
N LEU A 61 13.63 -17.75 2.86
CA LEU A 61 14.72 -16.98 3.45
C LEU A 61 14.74 -17.11 4.99
N PRO A 62 15.92 -17.07 5.62
CA PRO A 62 16.05 -17.08 7.07
C PRO A 62 15.25 -15.96 7.75
N THR A 63 14.65 -16.29 8.89
CA THR A 63 13.92 -15.33 9.72
C THR A 63 14.86 -14.52 10.62
N ALA A 64 14.82 -13.21 10.49
CA ALA A 64 15.60 -12.22 11.24
C ALA A 64 14.81 -11.60 12.41
N GLY A 65 13.80 -12.32 12.92
CA GLY A 65 12.92 -11.92 14.01
C GLY A 65 11.49 -11.64 13.59
N ASP A 66 10.68 -11.18 14.53
CA ASP A 66 9.28 -10.84 14.31
C ASP A 66 9.10 -9.42 13.79
N PHE A 67 7.93 -9.14 13.21
CA PHE A 67 7.63 -7.86 12.55
C PHE A 67 7.96 -6.61 13.38
N ALA A 68 7.68 -6.64 14.68
CA ALA A 68 7.95 -5.54 15.62
C ALA A 68 9.13 -5.84 16.57
N SER A 69 9.72 -7.05 16.49
CA SER A 69 10.76 -7.52 17.41
C SER A 69 11.84 -8.27 16.62
N PRO A 70 12.71 -7.52 15.93
CA PRO A 70 13.82 -8.11 15.19
C PRO A 70 14.83 -8.78 16.11
N ASP A 71 15.49 -9.81 15.58
CA ASP A 71 16.56 -10.57 16.23
C ASP A 71 17.92 -10.06 15.73
N MET A 72 18.58 -9.27 16.58
CA MET A 72 19.86 -8.64 16.26
C MET A 72 20.97 -9.64 15.96
N GLU A 73 21.04 -10.74 16.71
CA GLU A 73 22.08 -11.76 16.51
C GLU A 73 21.92 -12.42 15.14
N ARG A 74 20.67 -12.75 14.77
CA ARG A 74 20.38 -13.31 13.45
C ARG A 74 20.68 -12.32 12.33
N ILE A 75 20.32 -11.04 12.48
CA ILE A 75 20.62 -10.02 11.47
C ILE A 75 22.13 -9.93 11.22
N LEU A 76 22.94 -9.88 12.29
CA LEU A 76 24.39 -9.78 12.18
C LEU A 76 25.02 -11.07 11.64
N ALA A 77 24.50 -12.24 12.03
CA ALA A 77 24.95 -13.54 11.51
C ALA A 77 24.66 -13.72 10.01
N LEU A 78 23.64 -13.03 9.48
CA LEU A 78 23.37 -12.96 8.05
C LEU A 78 24.30 -11.99 7.31
N HIS A 79 25.25 -11.34 7.98
CA HIS A 79 26.16 -10.36 7.38
C HIS A 79 25.40 -9.32 6.55
N ALA A 80 24.33 -8.75 7.11
CA ALA A 80 23.53 -7.76 6.43
C ALA A 80 24.32 -6.46 6.24
N ASP A 81 24.30 -5.91 5.03
CA ASP A 81 24.81 -4.57 4.72
C ASP A 81 23.72 -3.51 4.90
N LEU A 82 22.45 -3.92 4.71
CA LEU A 82 21.29 -3.05 4.74
C LEU A 82 20.12 -3.76 5.44
N VAL A 83 19.46 -3.04 6.34
CA VAL A 83 18.19 -3.43 6.95
C VAL A 83 17.08 -2.49 6.50
N LEU A 84 16.04 -3.06 5.91
CA LEU A 84 14.79 -2.37 5.57
C LEU A 84 13.86 -2.46 6.78
N SER A 85 13.69 -1.36 7.51
CA SER A 85 12.94 -1.30 8.76
C SER A 85 11.51 -0.81 8.54
N ASN A 86 10.68 -0.96 9.58
CA ASN A 86 9.34 -0.35 9.67
C ASN A 86 9.22 0.46 10.97
N ASP A 87 8.14 1.23 11.10
CA ASP A 87 7.92 2.17 12.23
C ASP A 87 7.60 1.48 13.57
N LEU A 88 7.26 0.19 13.57
CA LEU A 88 7.07 -0.58 14.81
C LEU A 88 8.39 -1.03 15.42
N VAL A 89 9.46 -1.08 14.63
CA VAL A 89 10.80 -1.40 15.13
C VAL A 89 11.31 -0.21 15.94
N LYS A 90 11.68 -0.48 17.19
CA LYS A 90 12.17 0.56 18.11
C LYS A 90 13.42 1.26 17.54
N PRO A 91 13.52 2.60 17.60
CA PRO A 91 14.68 3.35 17.08
C PRO A 91 16.05 2.89 17.61
N GLN A 92 16.08 2.35 18.83
CA GLN A 92 17.29 1.81 19.46
C GLN A 92 17.88 0.63 18.67
N VAL A 93 17.03 -0.19 18.05
CA VAL A 93 17.47 -1.30 17.18
C VAL A 93 18.21 -0.73 15.98
N ALA A 94 17.63 0.27 15.31
CA ALA A 94 18.27 0.92 14.17
C ALA A 94 19.60 1.59 14.55
N HIS A 95 19.68 2.17 15.75
CA HIS A 95 20.93 2.72 16.27
C HIS A 95 22.00 1.64 16.49
N ALA A 96 21.64 0.54 17.15
CA ALA A 96 22.54 -0.58 17.41
C ALA A 96 23.06 -1.20 16.09
N LEU A 97 22.20 -1.43 15.11
CA LEU A 97 22.59 -1.93 13.79
C LEU A 97 23.64 -1.03 13.12
N ARG A 98 23.43 0.29 13.16
CA ARG A 98 24.39 1.26 12.61
C ARG A 98 25.73 1.26 13.34
N GLN A 99 25.75 1.03 14.66
CA GLN A 99 26.99 0.87 15.41
C GLN A 99 27.82 -0.35 14.98
N HIS A 100 27.15 -1.36 14.41
CA HIS A 100 27.78 -2.54 13.82
C HIS A 100 28.03 -2.40 12.30
N GLY A 101 27.93 -1.18 11.75
CA GLY A 101 28.19 -0.90 10.34
C GLY A 101 27.06 -1.28 9.38
N VAL A 102 25.89 -1.67 9.89
CA VAL A 102 24.73 -2.02 9.07
C VAL A 102 23.94 -0.75 8.74
N GLU A 103 23.72 -0.49 7.46
CA GLU A 103 22.85 0.60 7.02
C GLU A 103 21.40 0.28 7.38
N VAL A 104 20.63 1.27 7.86
CA VAL A 104 19.21 1.07 8.17
C VAL A 104 18.39 2.09 7.41
N PHE A 105 17.56 1.60 6.50
CA PHE A 105 16.60 2.36 5.73
C PHE A 105 15.21 2.15 6.33
N ASN A 106 14.65 3.20 6.91
CA ASN A 106 13.25 3.24 7.35
C ASN A 106 12.51 4.26 6.48
N PHE A 107 11.37 3.87 5.95
CA PHE A 107 10.56 4.76 5.13
C PHE A 107 9.08 4.53 5.41
N GLN A 108 8.43 5.56 5.94
CA GLN A 108 7.00 5.56 6.20
C GLN A 108 6.26 5.93 4.92
N VAL A 109 5.24 5.15 4.56
CA VAL A 109 4.42 5.39 3.38
C VAL A 109 2.98 5.62 3.80
N ASN A 110 2.52 6.87 3.69
CA ASN A 110 1.17 7.28 4.06
C ASN A 110 0.35 7.74 2.85
N SER A 111 0.98 7.92 1.69
CA SER A 111 0.38 8.39 0.45
C SER A 111 1.01 7.70 -0.77
N LEU A 112 0.42 7.91 -1.95
CA LEU A 112 0.99 7.41 -3.22
C LEU A 112 2.25 8.18 -3.64
N ASP A 113 2.37 9.44 -3.22
CA ASP A 113 3.59 10.22 -3.43
C ASP A 113 4.73 9.68 -2.57
N ASP A 114 4.44 9.33 -1.30
CA ASP A 114 5.40 8.64 -0.43
C ASP A 114 5.80 7.28 -1.02
N TYR A 115 4.85 6.53 -1.57
CA TYR A 115 5.15 5.26 -2.25
C TYR A 115 6.14 5.51 -3.39
N SER A 116 5.85 6.47 -4.25
CA SER A 116 6.71 6.85 -5.38
C SER A 116 8.11 7.29 -4.94
N GLU A 117 8.20 8.02 -3.83
CA GLU A 117 9.49 8.41 -3.24
C GLU A 117 10.24 7.22 -2.65
N CYS A 118 9.54 6.29 -2.01
CA CYS A 118 10.11 5.03 -1.54
C CYS A 118 10.70 4.22 -2.71
N VAL A 119 9.96 4.11 -3.82
CA VAL A 119 10.43 3.45 -5.06
C VAL A 119 11.73 4.08 -5.56
N ARG A 120 11.80 5.41 -5.66
CA ARG A 120 13.03 6.11 -6.10
C ARG A 120 14.21 5.84 -5.18
N ARG A 121 14.02 6.08 -3.88
CA ARG A 121 15.10 5.98 -2.89
C ARG A 121 15.60 4.55 -2.73
N LEU A 122 14.69 3.59 -2.68
CA LEU A 122 15.05 2.18 -2.60
C LEU A 122 15.71 1.70 -3.90
N GLY A 123 15.23 2.16 -5.06
CA GLY A 123 15.86 1.94 -6.35
C GLY A 123 17.32 2.38 -6.38
N THR A 124 17.61 3.63 -5.98
CA THR A 124 18.99 4.12 -5.87
C THR A 124 19.81 3.33 -4.86
N LEU A 125 19.23 2.98 -3.71
CA LEU A 125 19.93 2.26 -2.66
C LEU A 125 20.35 0.85 -3.08
N LEU A 126 19.57 0.20 -3.95
CA LEU A 126 19.83 -1.14 -4.46
C LEU A 126 20.53 -1.16 -5.83
N GLY A 127 20.74 0.00 -6.46
CA GLY A 127 21.28 0.10 -7.83
C GLY A 127 20.31 -0.43 -8.90
N CYS A 128 19.01 -0.21 -8.69
CA CYS A 128 17.90 -0.66 -9.54
C CYS A 128 17.09 0.52 -10.09
N GLU A 129 17.73 1.63 -10.47
CA GLU A 129 17.07 2.87 -10.91
C GLU A 129 16.23 2.68 -12.17
N SER A 130 16.66 1.79 -13.08
CA SER A 130 15.89 1.46 -14.29
C SER A 130 14.56 0.78 -13.93
N GLN A 131 14.60 -0.21 -13.04
CA GLN A 131 13.42 -0.92 -12.55
C GLN A 131 12.52 0.01 -11.70
N ALA A 132 13.11 0.90 -10.91
CA ALA A 132 12.37 1.93 -10.19
C ALA A 132 11.64 2.87 -11.14
N THR A 133 12.28 3.28 -12.24
CA THR A 133 11.64 4.10 -13.29
C THR A 133 10.47 3.36 -13.94
N GLN A 134 10.64 2.07 -14.25
CA GLN A 134 9.56 1.23 -14.78
C GLN A 134 8.39 1.10 -13.80
N GLU A 135 8.68 0.92 -12.51
CA GLU A 135 7.65 0.83 -11.47
C GLU A 135 6.88 2.15 -11.33
N LEU A 136 7.57 3.29 -11.38
CA LEU A 136 6.93 4.60 -11.36
C LEU A 136 6.05 4.84 -12.58
N GLN A 137 6.46 4.36 -13.76
CA GLN A 137 5.62 4.42 -14.95
C GLN A 137 4.35 3.55 -14.77
N ARG A 138 4.50 2.34 -14.24
CA ARG A 138 3.38 1.44 -13.94
C ARG A 138 2.38 2.08 -12.96
N VAL A 139 2.88 2.79 -11.96
CA VAL A 139 2.07 3.55 -10.99
C VAL A 139 1.34 4.70 -11.69
N ALA A 140 2.03 5.47 -12.54
CA ALA A 140 1.45 6.59 -13.27
C ALA A 140 0.36 6.12 -14.26
N ASP A 141 0.56 4.96 -14.89
CA ASP A 141 -0.41 4.33 -15.79
C ASP A 141 -1.64 3.81 -15.04
N CYS A 142 -1.52 3.53 -13.74
CA CYS A 142 -2.63 3.27 -12.84
C CYS A 142 -3.32 4.59 -12.46
N ALA A 143 -3.90 5.25 -13.46
CA ALA A 143 -4.57 6.54 -13.33
C ALA A 143 -5.56 6.56 -12.16
N ALA A 144 -5.71 7.73 -11.54
CA ALA A 144 -6.77 7.95 -10.57
C ALA A 144 -8.12 7.62 -11.20
N PHE A 145 -8.93 6.88 -10.46
CA PHE A 145 -10.26 6.50 -10.93
C PHE A 145 -11.19 7.72 -10.86
N PRO A 146 -12.15 7.84 -11.80
CA PRO A 146 -13.11 8.93 -11.75
C PRO A 146 -13.92 8.88 -10.42
N PRO A 147 -14.30 10.03 -9.86
CA PRO A 147 -15.12 10.07 -8.66
C PRO A 147 -16.40 9.25 -8.83
N THR A 148 -16.61 8.32 -7.91
CA THR A 148 -17.79 7.46 -7.87
C THR A 148 -18.97 8.12 -7.15
N GLY A 149 -18.69 9.15 -6.34
CA GLY A 149 -19.64 9.77 -5.42
C GLY A 149 -20.02 8.89 -4.22
N ARG A 150 -19.39 7.71 -4.07
CA ARG A 150 -19.66 6.79 -2.97
C ARG A 150 -18.70 7.05 -1.82
N LYS A 151 -19.25 7.17 -0.62
CA LYS A 151 -18.50 7.35 0.62
C LYS A 151 -18.21 6.00 1.27
N VAL A 152 -16.94 5.65 1.35
CA VAL A 152 -16.44 4.37 1.87
C VAL A 152 -15.54 4.64 3.07
N LEU A 153 -15.66 3.78 4.09
CA LEU A 153 -14.77 3.77 5.24
C LEU A 153 -14.03 2.43 5.31
N LEU A 154 -12.76 2.46 5.70
CA LEU A 154 -11.94 1.28 5.88
C LEU A 154 -11.71 0.97 7.37
N VAL A 155 -12.10 -0.24 7.79
CA VAL A 155 -11.92 -0.78 9.14
C VAL A 155 -10.72 -1.71 9.15
N ILE A 156 -9.77 -1.42 10.03
CA ILE A 156 -8.51 -2.15 10.18
C ILE A 156 -8.63 -3.26 11.22
N TRP A 157 -9.37 -3.00 12.30
CA TRP A 157 -9.55 -3.91 13.42
C TRP A 157 -10.88 -3.63 14.13
N GLU A 158 -11.44 -4.60 14.87
CA GLU A 158 -12.77 -4.46 15.48
C GLU A 158 -12.81 -4.57 17.01
N ASN A 159 -11.70 -4.89 17.68
CA ASN A 159 -11.67 -4.95 19.15
C ASN A 159 -10.31 -4.51 19.73
N PRO A 160 -10.15 -3.23 20.11
CA PRO A 160 -11.10 -2.12 19.89
C PRO A 160 -11.27 -1.80 18.41
N LEU A 161 -12.37 -1.14 18.02
CA LEU A 161 -12.55 -0.66 16.66
C LEU A 161 -11.38 0.25 16.27
N ILE A 162 -10.72 -0.02 15.14
CA ILE A 162 -9.65 0.82 14.58
C ILE A 162 -9.97 1.06 13.12
N ILE A 163 -9.97 2.33 12.71
CA ILE A 163 -10.16 2.75 11.32
C ILE A 163 -8.93 3.46 10.78
N ALA A 164 -8.83 3.51 9.45
CA ALA A 164 -7.84 4.32 8.77
C ALA A 164 -8.27 5.81 8.81
N GLY A 165 -7.43 6.66 9.40
CA GLY A 165 -7.61 8.10 9.48
C GLY A 165 -6.96 8.85 8.32
N GLU A 166 -6.88 10.17 8.47
CA GLU A 166 -6.16 11.04 7.55
C GLU A 166 -4.67 10.67 7.53
N ASN A 167 -3.99 10.97 6.42
CA ASN A 167 -2.57 10.66 6.25
C ASN A 167 -2.25 9.18 6.52
N THR A 168 -3.10 8.28 6.03
CA THR A 168 -2.83 6.84 6.01
C THR A 168 -2.91 6.33 4.59
N PHE A 169 -2.08 5.33 4.29
CA PHE A 169 -2.06 4.72 2.97
C PHE A 169 -3.42 4.13 2.55
N PRO A 170 -4.18 3.41 3.41
CA PRO A 170 -5.50 2.92 3.03
C PRO A 170 -6.49 4.04 2.67
N THR A 171 -6.48 5.16 3.40
CA THR A 171 -7.31 6.33 3.08
C THR A 171 -6.90 6.97 1.75
N ALA A 172 -5.60 7.09 1.48
CA ALA A 172 -5.09 7.57 0.20
C ALA A 172 -5.51 6.65 -0.96
N LEU A 173 -5.51 5.33 -0.76
CA LEU A 173 -5.97 4.36 -1.77
C LEU A 173 -7.45 4.48 -2.08
N LEU A 174 -8.32 4.64 -1.07
CA LEU A 174 -9.76 4.84 -1.30
C LEU A 174 -10.00 6.06 -2.20
N ARG A 175 -9.31 7.17 -1.90
CA ARG A 175 -9.41 8.42 -2.67
C ARG A 175 -8.86 8.25 -4.09
N HIS A 176 -7.74 7.55 -4.25
CA HIS A 176 -7.18 7.23 -5.58
C HIS A 176 -8.11 6.35 -6.42
N ALA A 177 -8.85 5.45 -5.76
CA ALA A 177 -9.88 4.62 -6.35
C ALA A 177 -11.21 5.39 -6.60
N GLY A 178 -11.23 6.72 -6.44
CA GLY A 178 -12.41 7.54 -6.72
C GLY A 178 -13.53 7.43 -5.68
N PHE A 179 -13.26 6.85 -4.51
CA PHE A 179 -14.20 6.84 -3.39
C PHE A 179 -13.98 8.04 -2.47
N ASP A 180 -15.08 8.59 -1.97
CA ASP A 180 -15.04 9.58 -0.90
C ASP A 180 -14.83 8.89 0.45
N THR A 181 -14.27 9.61 1.42
CA THR A 181 -14.19 9.17 2.82
C THR A 181 -15.08 10.05 3.69
N PRO A 182 -15.56 9.59 4.86
CA PRO A 182 -16.20 10.49 5.82
C PRO A 182 -15.24 11.60 6.26
N ASP A 183 -15.79 12.66 6.85
CA ASP A 183 -14.97 13.67 7.51
C ASP A 183 -14.35 13.04 8.76
N LEU A 184 -13.05 12.79 8.69
CA LEU A 184 -12.27 12.15 9.74
C LEU A 184 -11.94 13.13 10.88
N ASN A 185 -12.47 14.37 10.86
CA ASN A 185 -12.31 15.39 11.89
C ASN A 185 -10.83 15.69 12.24
N GLY A 186 -9.95 15.61 11.23
CA GLY A 186 -8.51 15.79 11.42
C GLY A 186 -7.80 14.67 12.19
N ASN A 187 -8.48 13.56 12.50
CA ASN A 187 -7.84 12.39 13.10
C ASN A 187 -6.92 11.73 12.07
N THR A 188 -5.63 11.71 12.36
CA THR A 188 -4.59 11.10 11.52
C THR A 188 -4.22 9.71 12.01
N GLY A 189 -3.58 8.92 11.14
CA GLY A 189 -3.10 7.58 11.52
C GLY A 189 -4.25 6.59 11.77
N TYR A 190 -3.97 5.56 12.56
CA TYR A 190 -4.96 4.55 12.94
C TYR A 190 -5.56 4.89 14.30
N PHE A 191 -6.88 5.05 14.36
CA PHE A 191 -7.55 5.51 15.58
C PHE A 191 -8.87 4.78 15.83
N THR A 192 -9.31 4.83 17.09
CA THR A 192 -10.60 4.29 17.53
C THR A 192 -11.65 5.40 17.57
N PRO A 193 -12.63 5.40 16.64
CA PRO A 193 -13.68 6.40 16.64
C PRO A 193 -14.72 6.08 17.73
N ALA A 194 -15.51 7.10 18.12
CA ALA A 194 -16.71 6.87 18.92
C ALA A 194 -17.75 6.07 18.10
N THR A 195 -18.49 5.17 18.77
CA THR A 195 -19.47 4.31 18.10
C THR A 195 -20.61 5.13 17.49
N GLU A 196 -21.05 6.16 18.19
CA GLU A 196 -22.08 7.10 17.76
C GLU A 196 -21.62 7.88 16.53
N TRP A 197 -20.34 8.27 16.46
CA TRP A 197 -19.78 8.94 15.29
C TRP A 197 -19.86 8.02 14.06
N LEU A 198 -19.50 6.74 14.19
CA LEU A 198 -19.56 5.77 13.09
C LEU A 198 -21.00 5.61 12.58
N ARG A 199 -21.97 5.48 13.49
CA ARG A 199 -23.39 5.32 13.14
C ARG A 199 -24.00 6.58 12.52
N ALA A 200 -23.49 7.76 12.85
CA ALA A 200 -23.95 9.02 12.28
C ALA A 200 -23.46 9.27 10.84
N GLN A 201 -22.44 8.53 10.38
CA GLN A 201 -21.90 8.71 9.03
C GLN A 201 -22.87 8.15 7.98
N LYS A 202 -23.19 8.97 6.98
CA LYS A 202 -23.89 8.53 5.76
C LYS A 202 -22.91 7.84 4.81
N LEU A 203 -22.57 6.59 5.10
CA LEU A 203 -21.65 5.78 4.30
C LEU A 203 -22.43 4.94 3.27
N ASP A 204 -21.85 4.72 2.11
CA ASP A 204 -22.34 3.78 1.11
C ASP A 204 -21.86 2.35 1.36
N ALA A 205 -20.70 2.20 2.00
CA ALA A 205 -20.16 0.92 2.43
C ALA A 205 -19.06 1.10 3.50
N ILE A 206 -18.85 0.06 4.28
CA ILE A 206 -17.64 -0.16 5.07
C ILE A 206 -16.89 -1.34 4.48
N VAL A 207 -15.59 -1.19 4.30
CA VAL A 207 -14.69 -2.27 3.92
C VAL A 207 -13.86 -2.65 5.15
N THR A 208 -13.97 -3.89 5.61
CA THR A 208 -13.18 -4.39 6.75
C THR A 208 -12.06 -5.29 6.25
N LEU A 209 -10.88 -5.17 6.86
CA LEU A 209 -9.72 -6.04 6.58
C LEU A 209 -9.79 -7.38 7.34
N LEU A 210 -10.82 -7.57 8.15
CA LEU A 210 -11.07 -8.81 8.88
C LEU A 210 -11.87 -9.79 8.03
N PRO A 211 -11.61 -11.10 8.14
CA PRO A 211 -12.37 -12.12 7.41
C PRO A 211 -13.83 -12.21 7.85
N GLN A 212 -14.11 -11.76 9.08
CA GLN A 212 -15.44 -11.73 9.68
C GLN A 212 -15.60 -10.41 10.42
N THR A 213 -16.82 -9.89 10.44
CA THR A 213 -17.15 -8.64 11.13
C THR A 213 -18.21 -8.87 12.19
N SER A 214 -18.00 -8.22 13.32
CA SER A 214 -18.93 -8.05 14.43
C SER A 214 -19.72 -6.74 14.32
N LEU A 215 -19.35 -5.86 13.38
CA LEU A 215 -20.05 -4.61 13.12
C LEU A 215 -21.44 -4.90 12.57
N THR A 216 -22.43 -4.73 13.44
CA THR A 216 -23.85 -4.96 13.19
C THR A 216 -24.64 -3.66 13.43
N ASP A 217 -25.88 -3.63 12.98
CA ASP A 217 -26.80 -2.50 13.15
C ASP A 217 -26.32 -1.18 12.48
N LEU A 218 -25.63 -1.30 11.34
CA LEU A 218 -25.23 -0.16 10.51
C LEU A 218 -26.19 0.00 9.33
N THR A 219 -26.35 1.24 8.86
CA THR A 219 -27.25 1.59 7.75
C THR A 219 -26.69 1.22 6.37
N CYS A 220 -25.42 0.83 6.31
CA CYS A 220 -24.69 0.50 5.09
C CYS A 220 -24.11 -0.92 5.17
N PRO A 221 -23.82 -1.56 4.03
CA PRO A 221 -23.18 -2.87 4.01
C PRO A 221 -21.75 -2.80 4.57
N VAL A 222 -21.38 -3.81 5.36
CA VAL A 222 -20.00 -4.07 5.80
C VAL A 222 -19.46 -5.24 4.97
N LEU A 223 -18.39 -5.00 4.23
CA LEU A 223 -17.83 -5.94 3.26
C LEU A 223 -16.44 -6.38 3.73
N ALA A 224 -16.25 -7.68 3.93
CA ALA A 224 -14.93 -8.24 4.19
C ALA A 224 -14.08 -8.19 2.92
N PHE A 225 -12.90 -7.57 3.01
CA PHE A 225 -11.96 -7.55 1.91
C PHE A 225 -11.16 -8.86 1.87
N PRO A 226 -11.20 -9.63 0.77
CA PRO A 226 -10.67 -10.99 0.74
C PRO A 226 -9.13 -11.06 0.74
N ALA A 227 -8.45 -9.96 0.44
CA ALA A 227 -6.99 -9.90 0.37
C ALA A 227 -6.45 -8.63 1.09
N PRO A 228 -6.53 -8.56 2.43
CA PRO A 228 -6.30 -7.32 3.19
C PRO A 228 -4.91 -6.72 2.99
N ASP A 229 -3.92 -7.58 2.73
CA ASP A 229 -2.55 -7.16 2.42
C ASP A 229 -2.46 -6.18 1.26
N LEU A 230 -3.35 -6.28 0.26
CA LEU A 230 -3.37 -5.39 -0.91
C LEU A 230 -3.80 -3.95 -0.57
N LEU A 231 -4.48 -3.74 0.56
CA LEU A 231 -4.91 -2.40 1.02
C LEU A 231 -4.08 -1.90 2.19
N GLN A 232 -3.58 -2.80 3.04
CA GLN A 232 -2.88 -2.44 4.26
C GLN A 232 -1.37 -2.28 4.06
N ARG A 233 -0.77 -3.03 3.12
CA ARG A 233 0.66 -2.93 2.84
C ARG A 233 0.89 -1.87 1.77
N PRO A 234 1.68 -0.83 2.06
CA PRO A 234 2.08 0.15 1.05
C PRO A 234 3.16 -0.39 0.10
N GLY A 235 2.91 -1.56 -0.48
CA GLY A 235 3.77 -2.25 -1.44
C GLY A 235 3.18 -2.24 -2.85
N PRO A 236 3.92 -2.72 -3.86
CA PRO A 236 3.56 -2.62 -5.28
C PRO A 236 2.20 -3.22 -5.66
N ARG A 237 1.68 -4.15 -4.86
CA ARG A 237 0.39 -4.80 -5.11
C ARG A 237 -0.83 -3.93 -4.82
N TRP A 238 -0.66 -2.71 -4.30
CA TRP A 238 -1.79 -1.80 -4.05
C TRP A 238 -2.65 -1.56 -5.31
N THR A 239 -2.03 -1.59 -6.50
CA THR A 239 -2.75 -1.46 -7.79
C THR A 239 -3.73 -2.62 -8.05
N GLU A 240 -3.44 -3.82 -7.52
CA GLU A 240 -4.38 -4.94 -7.53
C GLU A 240 -5.50 -4.71 -6.51
N GLY A 241 -5.15 -4.19 -5.33
CA GLY A 241 -6.09 -3.83 -4.28
C GLY A 241 -7.17 -2.86 -4.76
N VAL A 242 -6.79 -1.82 -5.51
CA VAL A 242 -7.74 -0.85 -6.07
C VAL A 242 -8.71 -1.50 -7.07
N ARG A 243 -8.23 -2.39 -7.95
CA ARG A 243 -9.10 -3.11 -8.90
C ARG A 243 -10.11 -3.98 -8.16
N LEU A 244 -9.64 -4.75 -7.18
CA LEU A 244 -10.49 -5.63 -6.38
C LEU A 244 -11.50 -4.84 -5.52
N LEU A 245 -11.12 -3.65 -5.05
CA LEU A 245 -12.02 -2.74 -4.34
C LEU A 245 -13.21 -2.34 -5.23
N HIS A 246 -12.96 -2.00 -6.50
CA HIS A 246 -14.03 -1.71 -7.46
C HIS A 246 -14.92 -2.92 -7.73
N GLU A 247 -14.35 -4.12 -7.91
CA GLU A 247 -15.12 -5.35 -8.15
C GLU A 247 -16.08 -5.64 -7.00
N ILE A 248 -15.59 -5.56 -5.76
CA ILE A 248 -16.38 -5.82 -4.55
C ILE A 248 -17.47 -4.76 -4.39
N LEU A 249 -17.15 -3.48 -4.57
CA LEU A 249 -18.12 -2.41 -4.38
C LEU A 249 -19.13 -2.34 -5.53
N ALA A 250 -18.77 -2.69 -6.76
CA ALA A 250 -19.69 -2.75 -7.90
C ALA A 250 -20.72 -3.88 -7.78
N SER A 251 -20.37 -4.97 -7.07
CA SER A 251 -21.31 -6.06 -6.78
C SER A 251 -22.45 -5.66 -5.82
N GLN A 252 -22.37 -4.49 -5.20
CA GLN A 252 -23.39 -3.97 -4.30
C GLN A 252 -24.32 -2.98 -5.02
N PRO A 253 -25.65 -3.06 -4.82
CA PRO A 253 -26.56 -2.04 -5.32
C PRO A 253 -26.16 -0.68 -4.74
N SER A 254 -25.93 0.30 -5.62
CA SER A 254 -25.74 1.68 -5.19
C SER A 254 -26.99 2.15 -4.44
N GLN A 255 -26.83 2.80 -3.29
CA GLN A 255 -27.95 3.49 -2.61
C GLN A 255 -28.33 4.81 -3.31
N ALA A 256 -27.80 5.06 -4.52
CA ALA A 256 -28.24 6.16 -5.35
C ALA A 256 -29.77 6.15 -5.51
N GLU A 257 -30.37 7.32 -5.28
CA GLU A 257 -31.80 7.57 -5.44
C GLU A 257 -32.30 6.93 -6.74
N PRO A 258 -33.47 6.25 -6.73
CA PRO A 258 -34.02 5.68 -7.95
C PRO A 258 -34.10 6.77 -9.03
N PRO A 259 -33.79 6.45 -10.30
CA PRO A 259 -33.89 7.44 -11.38
C PRO A 259 -35.27 8.08 -11.32
N PRO A 260 -35.38 9.42 -11.50
CA PRO A 260 -36.67 10.09 -11.45
C PRO A 260 -37.64 9.34 -12.37
N PRO A 261 -38.90 9.13 -11.95
CA PRO A 261 -39.85 8.38 -12.75
C PRO A 261 -39.87 8.97 -14.17
N PRO A 262 -39.94 8.13 -15.22
CA PRO A 262 -39.90 8.60 -16.59
C PRO A 262 -40.92 9.71 -16.73
N VAL A 263 -40.45 10.90 -17.12
CA VAL A 263 -41.32 12.06 -17.33
C VAL A 263 -42.34 11.64 -18.37
N ASN A 264 -43.58 11.49 -17.92
CA ASN A 264 -44.65 11.07 -18.82
C ASN A 264 -44.89 12.20 -19.83
N LEU A 265 -44.40 12.04 -21.06
CA LEU A 265 -44.54 13.05 -22.11
C LEU A 265 -46.00 13.34 -22.48
N THR A 266 -46.97 12.56 -21.99
CA THR A 266 -48.40 12.91 -22.12
C THR A 266 -48.85 14.01 -21.16
N SER A 267 -48.22 14.19 -19.97
CA SER A 267 -48.56 15.31 -19.07
C SER A 267 -47.94 16.64 -19.50
N LEU A 268 -46.85 16.62 -20.26
CA LEU A 268 -46.25 17.82 -20.89
C LEU A 268 -47.07 18.36 -22.09
N ARG A 269 -47.95 17.55 -22.70
CA ARG A 269 -48.86 18.03 -23.76
C ARG A 269 -50.08 18.77 -23.23
N LEU A 270 -50.50 18.52 -21.99
CA LEU A 270 -51.64 19.21 -21.38
C LEU A 270 -51.29 20.62 -20.88
N TRP A 271 -50.06 20.84 -20.40
CA TRP A 271 -49.52 22.18 -20.10
C TRP A 271 -49.55 23.10 -21.33
N ARG A 272 -49.10 22.59 -22.50
CA ARG A 272 -48.92 23.44 -23.70
C ARG A 272 -50.22 23.79 -24.41
N LEU A 273 -51.32 23.08 -24.12
CA LEU A 273 -52.66 23.42 -24.62
C LEU A 273 -53.41 24.37 -23.67
N ALA A 274 -53.13 24.33 -22.36
CA ALA A 274 -53.73 25.26 -21.39
C ALA A 274 -53.14 26.69 -21.47
N ALA A 275 -51.88 26.83 -21.88
CA ALA A 275 -51.22 28.14 -22.05
C ALA A 275 -51.51 28.84 -23.39
N ALA A 276 -52.37 28.26 -24.25
CA ALA A 276 -52.79 28.87 -25.52
C ALA A 276 -54.21 29.48 -25.46
N PHE A 277 -54.85 29.45 -24.29
CA PHE A 277 -56.20 30.00 -24.05
C PHE A 277 -56.30 30.87 -22.77
N ALA A 278 -55.18 31.47 -22.34
CA ALA A 278 -55.14 32.50 -21.30
C ALA A 278 -54.42 33.75 -21.82
#